data_AF-A0A8J8BJE0-F1
#
_entry.id   AF-A0A8J8BJE0-F1
#
_cell.length_a   1.000
_cell.length_b   1.000
_cell.length_c   1.000
_cell.angle_alpha   90.00
_cell.angle_beta   90.00
_cell.angle_gamma   90.00
#
_symmetry.space_group_name_H-M   'P 1'
#
loop_
_entity.id
_entity.type
_entity.pdbx_description
1 polymer ?
#
loop_
_entity_poly.entity_id
_entity_poly.type
_entity_poly.pdbx_seq_one_letter_code
_entity_poly.pdbx_strand_id
1 'polypeptide(L)'
;MDRVLELHEATRKLDDMSQKITKPTAVELKVLSQILSELEQSKKIKAIFGQDPLTNLGIVAVSNDLRIIDIDKIKLSEEQKKAFLDELNQIISSHMARV
;
A
#
# COMPACT_ATOMS: atom_id res chain seq x y z
N MET A 1 35.91 0.81 -7.42
CA MET A 1 35.07 1.97 -7.06
C MET A 1 33.60 1.72 -7.46
N ASP A 2 33.17 0.45 -7.55
CA ASP A 2 31.95 0.07 -8.30
C ASP A 2 30.69 -0.14 -7.47
N ARG A 3 30.80 -0.70 -6.27
CA ARG A 3 29.61 -1.16 -5.52
C ARG A 3 28.66 -0.04 -5.07
N VAL A 4 29.17 1.18 -4.92
CA VAL A 4 28.36 2.34 -4.48
C VAL A 4 27.49 2.87 -5.62
N LEU A 5 27.96 2.77 -6.86
CA LEU A 5 27.18 3.14 -8.05
C LEU A 5 26.08 2.12 -8.33
N GLU A 6 26.39 0.83 -8.24
CA GLU A 6 25.38 -0.24 -8.41
C GLU A 6 24.26 -0.15 -7.37
N LEU A 7 24.60 0.16 -6.10
CA LEU A 7 23.61 0.37 -5.04
C LEU A 7 22.75 1.62 -5.28
N HIS A 8 23.33 2.71 -5.78
CA HIS A 8 22.56 3.91 -6.14
C HIS A 8 21.58 3.64 -7.30
N GLU A 9 22.02 2.92 -8.33
CA GLU A 9 21.14 2.56 -9.45
C GLU A 9 20.06 1.57 -9.05
N ALA A 10 20.36 0.61 -8.17
CA ALA A 10 19.37 -0.32 -7.62
C ALA A 10 18.33 0.41 -6.76
N THR A 11 18.76 1.35 -5.91
CA THR A 11 17.87 2.17 -5.07
C THR A 11 16.98 3.08 -5.93
N ARG A 12 17.55 3.67 -6.98
CA ARG A 12 16.79 4.50 -7.93
C ARG A 12 15.78 3.67 -8.72
N LYS A 13 16.13 2.46 -9.17
CA LYS A 13 15.18 1.56 -9.84
C LYS A 13 14.08 1.09 -8.91
N LEU A 14 14.37 0.84 -7.63
CA LEU A 14 13.35 0.52 -6.63
C LEU A 14 12.43 1.70 -6.37
N ASP A 15 12.96 2.93 -6.31
CA ASP A 15 12.16 4.16 -6.22
C ASP A 15 11.30 4.37 -7.47
N ASP A 16 11.86 4.18 -8.67
CA ASP A 16 11.13 4.27 -9.95
C ASP A 16 10.05 3.17 -10.08
N MET A 17 10.33 1.96 -9.59
CA MET A 17 9.35 0.87 -9.53
C MET A 17 8.25 1.17 -8.50
N SER A 18 8.61 1.71 -7.33
CA SER A 18 7.64 2.15 -6.32
C SER A 18 6.77 3.29 -6.86
N GLN A 19 7.34 4.24 -7.59
CA GLN A 19 6.61 5.34 -8.22
C GLN A 19 5.72 4.88 -9.39
N LYS A 20 6.14 3.88 -10.16
CA LYS A 20 5.32 3.27 -11.23
C LYS A 20 4.16 2.43 -10.69
N ILE A 21 4.26 1.91 -9.46
CA ILE A 21 3.19 1.13 -8.81
C ILE A 21 2.07 2.04 -8.27
N THR A 22 2.32 3.33 -8.05
CA THR A 22 1.31 4.23 -7.45
C THR A 22 1.13 5.52 -8.25
N LYS A 23 0.42 5.44 -9.38
CA LYS A 23 -0.41 6.61 -9.73
C LYS A 23 -1.44 6.76 -8.60
N PRO A 24 -1.59 7.95 -8.00
CA PRO A 24 -2.63 8.18 -7.00
C PRO A 24 -3.96 7.80 -7.62
N THR A 25 -4.56 6.74 -7.07
CA THR A 25 -5.84 6.23 -7.55
C THR A 25 -6.91 6.97 -6.77
N ALA A 26 -7.68 7.81 -7.46
CA ALA A 26 -8.81 8.49 -6.87
C ALA A 26 -9.89 7.45 -6.56
N VAL A 27 -10.23 7.31 -5.28
CA VAL A 27 -11.28 6.40 -4.81
C VAL A 27 -12.39 7.25 -4.20
N GLU A 28 -13.63 7.01 -4.60
CA GLU A 28 -14.77 7.66 -3.98
C GLU A 28 -14.85 7.32 -2.49
N LEU A 29 -15.18 8.30 -1.65
CA LEU A 29 -15.33 8.09 -0.20
C LEU A 29 -16.30 6.96 0.16
N LYS A 30 -17.34 6.77 -0.66
CA LYS A 30 -18.29 5.66 -0.50
C LYS A 30 -17.61 4.30 -0.66
N VAL A 31 -16.76 4.18 -1.66
CA VAL A 31 -15.98 2.97 -1.97
C VAL A 31 -14.86 2.74 -0.95
N LEU A 32 -14.30 3.81 -0.39
CA LEU A 32 -13.27 3.72 0.66
C LEU A 32 -13.74 2.87 1.85
N SER A 33 -14.99 3.05 2.31
CA SER A 33 -15.54 2.25 3.41
C SER A 33 -15.60 0.74 3.08
N GLN A 34 -15.87 0.39 1.83
CA GLN A 34 -15.91 -0.99 1.36
C GLN A 34 -14.51 -1.59 1.29
N ILE A 35 -13.54 -0.82 0.76
CA ILE A 35 -12.14 -1.21 0.74
C ILE A 35 -11.63 -1.47 2.16
N LEU A 36 -11.88 -0.56 3.11
CA LEU A 36 -11.46 -0.75 4.51
C LEU A 36 -12.08 -2.00 5.13
N SER A 37 -13.36 -2.27 4.86
CA SER A 37 -14.02 -3.50 5.32
C SER A 37 -13.40 -4.76 4.71
N GLU A 38 -12.99 -4.74 3.43
CA GLU A 38 -12.30 -5.88 2.81
C GLU A 38 -10.87 -6.05 3.33
N LEU A 39 -10.16 -4.96 3.59
CA LEU A 39 -8.84 -5.00 4.23
C LEU A 39 -8.91 -5.64 5.62
N GLU A 40 -9.92 -5.26 6.42
CA GLU A 40 -10.19 -5.86 7.73
C GLU A 40 -10.55 -7.35 7.65
N GLN A 41 -11.16 -7.80 6.56
CA GLN A 41 -11.56 -9.20 6.40
C GLN A 41 -10.50 -10.05 5.69
N SER A 42 -9.50 -9.43 5.06
CA SER A 42 -8.49 -10.12 4.28
C SER A 42 -7.53 -10.91 5.18
N LYS A 43 -7.67 -12.24 5.14
CA LYS A 43 -6.77 -13.18 5.83
C LYS A 43 -5.32 -13.03 5.37
N LYS A 44 -5.11 -12.70 4.08
CA LYS A 44 -3.76 -12.49 3.53
C LYS A 44 -3.11 -11.25 4.14
N ILE A 45 -3.85 -10.15 4.24
CA ILE A 45 -3.33 -8.92 4.84
C ILE A 45 -3.09 -9.13 6.33
N LYS A 46 -4.00 -9.80 7.05
CA LYS A 46 -3.75 -10.19 8.45
C LYS A 46 -2.49 -11.05 8.60
N ALA A 47 -2.23 -11.97 7.67
CA ALA A 47 -1.01 -12.77 7.67
C ALA A 47 0.25 -11.93 7.41
N ILE A 48 0.16 -10.88 6.59
CA ILE A 48 1.27 -9.96 6.31
C ILE A 48 1.61 -9.12 7.55
N PHE A 49 0.59 -8.55 8.21
CA PHE A 49 0.78 -7.68 9.37
C PHE A 49 0.90 -8.44 10.70
N GLY A 50 0.54 -9.72 10.75
CA GLY A 50 0.50 -10.55 11.96
C GLY A 50 -0.62 -10.18 12.95
N GLN A 51 -1.34 -9.10 12.69
CA GLN A 51 -2.44 -8.57 13.49
C GLN A 51 -3.44 -7.85 12.57
N ASP A 52 -4.43 -7.18 13.17
CA ASP A 52 -5.41 -6.45 12.38
C ASP A 52 -4.74 -5.30 11.59
N PRO A 53 -4.89 -5.23 10.25
CA PRO A 53 -4.24 -4.20 9.47
C PRO A 53 -4.73 -2.79 9.80
N LEU A 54 -5.99 -2.64 10.27
CA LEU A 54 -6.54 -1.33 10.60
C LEU A 54 -5.94 -0.72 11.87
N THR A 55 -5.25 -1.51 12.71
CA THR A 55 -4.50 -0.96 13.85
C THR A 55 -3.16 -0.36 13.44
N ASN A 56 -2.64 -0.74 12.27
CA ASN A 56 -1.33 -0.32 11.79
C ASN A 56 -1.42 0.71 10.67
N LEU A 57 -2.52 0.70 9.92
CA LEU A 57 -2.75 1.62 8.83
C LEU A 57 -3.55 2.84 9.31
N GLY A 58 -3.09 4.01 8.91
CA GLY A 58 -3.77 5.28 9.12
C GLY A 58 -4.27 5.89 7.85
N ILE A 59 -5.31 6.72 7.98
CA ILE A 59 -5.74 7.62 6.91
C ILE A 59 -5.44 9.03 7.38
N VAL A 60 -4.60 9.74 6.62
CA VAL A 60 -4.33 11.17 6.84
C VAL A 60 -5.08 11.95 5.79
N ALA A 61 -5.80 12.98 6.24
CA ALA A 61 -6.33 14.01 5.36
C ALA A 61 -5.28 15.13 5.23
N VAL A 62 -4.82 15.36 4.00
CA VAL A 62 -3.93 16.47 3.67
C VAL A 62 -4.64 17.33 2.65
N SER A 63 -5.13 18.50 3.08
CA SER A 63 -6.01 19.36 2.27
C SER A 63 -7.28 18.60 1.84
N ASN A 64 -7.45 18.33 0.54
CA ASN A 64 -8.57 17.57 -0.03
C ASN A 64 -8.19 16.13 -0.42
N ASP A 65 -6.97 15.70 -0.08
CA ASP A 65 -6.46 14.37 -0.40
C ASP A 65 -6.50 13.45 0.83
N LEU A 66 -6.94 12.21 0.64
CA LEU A 66 -6.79 11.15 1.62
C LEU A 66 -5.59 10.28 1.26
N ARG A 67 -4.72 10.03 2.22
CA ARG A 67 -3.54 9.17 2.06
C ARG A 67 -3.52 8.09 3.12
N ILE A 68 -3.31 6.84 2.69
CA ILE A 68 -3.05 5.74 3.61
C ILE A 68 -1.57 5.79 4.00
N ILE A 69 -1.31 5.80 5.30
CA ILE A 69 0.05 5.78 5.86
C ILE A 69 0.19 4.61 6.82
N ASP A 70 1.43 4.25 7.10
CA ASP A 70 1.74 3.39 8.23
C ASP A 70 1.74 4.25 9.51
N ILE A 71 0.88 3.92 10.48
CA ILE A 71 0.82 4.56 11.80
C ILE A 71 1.77 3.87 12.77
N ASP A 72 1.88 2.54 12.66
CA ASP A 72 2.67 1.76 13.59
C ASP A 72 4.05 1.47 13.01
N LYS A 73 5.07 1.27 13.84
CA LYS A 73 6.44 0.98 13.39
C LYS A 73 6.60 -0.46 12.93
N ILE A 74 5.57 -1.07 12.35
CA ILE A 74 5.69 -2.43 11.81
C ILE A 74 6.60 -2.35 10.60
N LYS A 75 7.83 -2.85 10.78
CA LYS A 75 8.76 -3.02 9.68
C LYS A 75 8.36 -4.25 8.88
N LEU A 76 7.48 -4.05 7.92
CA LEU A 76 7.25 -5.03 6.86
C LEU A 76 8.54 -5.24 6.06
N SER A 77 8.87 -6.49 5.75
CA SER A 77 9.92 -6.81 4.78
C SER A 77 9.53 -6.32 3.39
N GLU A 78 10.50 -6.19 2.47
CA GLU A 78 10.20 -5.79 1.08
C GLU A 78 9.23 -6.76 0.39
N GLU A 79 9.31 -8.05 0.71
CA GLU A 79 8.38 -9.08 0.22
C GLU A 79 6.98 -8.88 0.79
N GLN A 80 6.87 -8.58 2.09
CA GLN A 80 5.59 -8.29 2.76
C GLN A 80 4.96 -7.00 2.23
N LYS A 81 5.74 -5.94 2.00
CA LYS A 81 5.26 -4.69 1.41
C LYS A 81 4.73 -4.92 0.01
N LYS A 82 5.46 -5.66 -0.83
CA LYS A 82 5.03 -5.98 -2.19
C LYS A 82 3.72 -6.77 -2.18
N ALA A 83 3.64 -7.82 -1.35
CA ALA A 83 2.43 -8.62 -1.20
C ALA A 83 1.24 -7.79 -0.71
N PHE A 84 1.47 -6.85 0.21
CA PHE A 84 0.45 -5.93 0.69
C PHE A 84 -0.05 -5.00 -0.42
N LEU A 85 0.87 -4.36 -1.15
CA LEU A 85 0.52 -3.47 -2.26
C LEU A 85 -0.21 -4.20 -3.38
N ASP A 86 0.20 -5.43 -3.72
CA ASP A 86 -0.49 -6.26 -4.71
C ASP A 86 -1.94 -6.57 -4.27
N GLU A 87 -2.14 -6.98 -3.01
CA GLU A 87 -3.48 -7.28 -2.49
C GLU A 87 -4.36 -6.02 -2.39
N LEU A 88 -3.79 -4.90 -1.91
CA LEU A 88 -4.48 -3.61 -1.85
C LEU A 88 -4.89 -3.15 -3.26
N ASN A 89 -4.01 -3.28 -4.25
CA ASN A 89 -4.31 -2.96 -5.64
C ASN A 89 -5.42 -3.85 -6.21
N GLN A 90 -5.46 -5.13 -5.87
CA GLN A 90 -6.55 -6.02 -6.28
C GLN A 90 -7.90 -5.59 -5.69
N ILE A 91 -7.93 -5.30 -4.39
CA ILE A 91 -9.14 -4.83 -3.70
C ILE A 91 -9.64 -3.52 -4.33
N ILE A 92 -8.75 -2.54 -4.54
CA ILE A 92 -9.10 -1.26 -5.16
C ILE A 92 -9.60 -1.47 -6.60
N SER A 93 -8.89 -2.27 -7.40
CA SER A 93 -9.25 -2.52 -8.81
C SER A 93 -10.58 -3.23 -8.96
N SER A 94 -10.90 -4.17 -8.06
CA SER A 94 -12.20 -4.86 -8.01
C SER A 94 -13.36 -3.88 -7.83
N HIS A 95 -13.17 -2.84 -7.03
CA HIS A 95 -14.18 -1.82 -6.82
C HIS A 95 -14.24 -0.82 -7.96
N MET A 96 -13.11 -0.46 -8.58
CA MET A 96 -13.12 0.43 -9.75
C MET A 96 -13.73 -0.20 -10.99
N ALA A 97 -13.55 -1.52 -11.20
CA ALA A 97 -14.17 -2.23 -12.32
C ALA A 97 -15.70 -2.40 -12.18
N ARG A 98 -16.26 -2.10 -11.00
CA ARG A 98 -17.69 -2.21 -10.69
C ARG A 98 -18.44 -0.89 -10.79
N VAL A 99 -17.74 0.23 -11.00
CA VAL A 99 -18.32 1.57 -11.25
C VAL A 99 -18.38 1.81 -12.76
#